data_AF-A0A2D6PTM1-F1
#
_entry.id   AF-A0A2D6PTM1-F1
#
_cell.length_a   1.000
_cell.length_b   1.000
_cell.length_c   1.000
_cell.angle_alpha   90.00
_cell.angle_beta   90.00
_cell.angle_gamma   90.00
#
_symmetry.space_group_name_H-M   'P 1'
#
loop_
_entity.id
_entity.type
_entity.pdbx_description
1 polymer ?
#
loop_
_entity_poly.entity_id
_entity_poly.type
_entity_poly.pdbx_seq_one_letter_code
_entity_poly.pdbx_strand_id
1 'polypeptide(L)'
;NRVTFRAATGENVVFDAAGAGHGIFFGGADYVTIEGIEIMNAPFDGVSLYSEAQHGVVFDAVIRRCRIHDCGATGVLVYGNSARPSNTVIENNFFWNLQMTNAGGFNSLARFGYVSGRRHDGTRVLHNTFYVSTGTGSAFCVIGDMPSGTETRFVEISNNVIHKTAGPTRPIYSFPLAGATGVPALVNSNCYWDPSGGPFSAGAVVSANFAAWVAATGQDTTSFSIDPVLVAPIAGDLHLDPNSPCVNASSVLSTIIDDIDGEPRAGTFDIGADEVSCTLPLFETNDAASYLDVDGVQGTSCTPAISARAVGTTGTASFQSTNVGMPYEVVLALAPLLPASAGVPVTANGQLLNVDITSPSTTYFNGGAAPSFAVLFPFSFIAPWTAPATPVTIALQMANFDPTHPDGFAISQGCQADVQ
;
A
#
# COMPACT_ATOMS: atom_id res chain seq x y z
N ASN A 1 -29.70 -10.94 6.22
CA ASN A 1 -29.44 -9.97 7.30
C ASN A 1 -28.02 -10.20 7.78
N ARG A 2 -27.14 -9.20 7.64
CA ARG A 2 -25.74 -9.31 8.09
C ARG A 2 -25.65 -8.91 9.56
N VAL A 3 -24.94 -9.70 10.37
CA VAL A 3 -24.63 -9.38 11.77
C VAL A 3 -23.20 -8.87 11.83
N THR A 4 -23.01 -7.66 12.36
CA THR A 4 -21.68 -7.04 12.49
C THR A 4 -21.30 -6.91 13.96
N PHE A 5 -20.20 -7.53 14.33
CA PHE A 5 -19.49 -7.31 15.58
C PHE A 5 -18.43 -6.24 15.34
N ARG A 6 -18.56 -5.11 16.03
CA ARG A 6 -17.61 -4.00 15.95
C ARG A 6 -17.54 -3.24 17.25
N ALA A 7 -16.43 -2.54 17.47
CA ALA A 7 -16.33 -1.57 18.54
C ALA A 7 -17.40 -0.47 18.40
N ALA A 8 -17.92 0.04 19.52
CA ALA A 8 -18.69 1.27 19.47
C ALA A 8 -17.77 2.44 19.12
N THR A 9 -18.33 3.53 18.58
CA THR A 9 -17.54 4.71 18.21
C THR A 9 -16.76 5.24 19.41
N GLY A 10 -15.44 5.36 19.25
CA GLY A 10 -14.52 5.84 20.29
C GLY A 10 -14.06 4.78 21.29
N GLU A 11 -14.49 3.52 21.14
CA GLU A 11 -14.00 2.40 21.93
C GLU A 11 -12.89 1.65 21.18
N ASN A 12 -11.88 1.21 21.92
CA ASN A 12 -10.93 0.20 21.45
C ASN A 12 -11.27 -1.13 22.12
N VAL A 13 -11.76 -2.10 21.35
CA VAL A 13 -12.18 -3.40 21.87
C VAL A 13 -11.10 -4.44 21.62
N VAL A 14 -10.65 -5.08 22.69
CA VAL A 14 -9.65 -6.14 22.66
C VAL A 14 -10.27 -7.47 23.10
N PHE A 15 -10.16 -8.49 22.25
CA PHE A 15 -10.46 -9.88 22.56
C PHE A 15 -9.15 -10.60 22.90
N ASP A 16 -8.79 -10.57 24.19
CA ASP A 16 -7.68 -11.37 24.72
C ASP A 16 -8.15 -12.82 24.93
N ALA A 17 -7.67 -13.71 24.07
CA ALA A 17 -8.04 -15.12 24.03
C ALA A 17 -7.11 -16.02 24.84
N ALA A 18 -6.32 -15.45 25.76
CA ALA A 18 -5.46 -16.22 26.65
C ALA A 18 -6.27 -17.30 27.41
N GLY A 19 -5.90 -18.56 27.20
CA GLY A 19 -6.57 -19.72 27.80
C GLY A 19 -7.84 -20.20 27.10
N ALA A 20 -8.32 -19.50 26.06
CA ALA A 20 -9.30 -20.02 25.11
C ALA A 20 -8.60 -20.90 24.05
N GLY A 21 -9.34 -21.64 23.22
CA GLY A 21 -8.73 -22.35 22.09
C GLY A 21 -8.43 -21.40 20.92
N HIS A 22 -9.44 -20.62 20.54
CA HIS A 22 -9.42 -19.65 19.45
C HIS A 22 -9.85 -18.28 19.98
N GLY A 23 -9.49 -17.20 19.27
CA GLY A 23 -10.02 -15.87 19.58
C GLY A 23 -11.50 -15.78 19.26
N ILE A 24 -11.85 -15.95 17.99
CA ILE A 24 -13.24 -16.05 17.54
C ILE A 24 -13.42 -17.35 16.74
N PHE A 25 -14.46 -18.11 17.09
CA PHE A 25 -14.82 -19.34 16.39
C PHE A 25 -16.27 -19.26 15.88
N PHE A 26 -16.44 -19.33 14.56
CA PHE A 26 -17.73 -19.39 13.92
C PHE A 26 -17.94 -20.76 13.28
N GLY A 27 -18.67 -21.63 13.99
CA GLY A 27 -19.16 -22.90 13.45
C GLY A 27 -20.44 -22.69 12.64
N GLY A 28 -20.30 -22.54 11.33
CA GLY A 28 -21.41 -22.45 10.37
C GLY A 28 -22.24 -21.17 10.40
N ALA A 29 -21.73 -20.09 11.01
CA ALA A 29 -22.41 -18.80 11.00
C ALA A 29 -22.26 -18.10 9.64
N ASP A 30 -23.37 -17.64 9.07
CA ASP A 30 -23.43 -16.95 7.78
C ASP A 30 -23.73 -15.44 7.94
N TYR A 31 -23.31 -14.65 6.95
CA TYR A 31 -23.45 -13.20 6.88
C TYR A 31 -22.95 -12.49 8.15
N VAL A 32 -21.81 -12.94 8.68
CA VAL A 32 -21.17 -12.35 9.86
C VAL A 32 -20.03 -11.42 9.45
N THR A 33 -19.89 -10.31 10.16
CA THR A 33 -18.78 -9.36 10.00
C THR A 33 -18.09 -9.14 11.33
N ILE A 34 -16.77 -9.24 11.35
CA ILE A 34 -15.92 -8.81 12.47
C ILE A 34 -15.16 -7.58 11.98
N GLU A 35 -15.27 -6.48 12.71
CA GLU A 35 -14.81 -5.19 12.23
C GLU A 35 -14.21 -4.31 13.34
N GLY A 36 -13.00 -3.79 13.13
CA GLY A 36 -12.44 -2.76 14.02
C GLY A 36 -12.11 -3.30 15.42
N ILE A 37 -11.70 -4.56 15.53
CA ILE A 37 -11.47 -5.25 16.81
C ILE A 37 -10.04 -5.79 16.84
N GLU A 38 -9.41 -5.70 18.01
CA GLU A 38 -8.13 -6.34 18.30
C GLU A 38 -8.36 -7.76 18.84
N ILE A 39 -7.63 -8.75 18.32
CA ILE A 39 -7.75 -10.16 18.66
C ILE A 39 -6.35 -10.69 18.94
N MET A 40 -6.11 -11.16 20.17
CA MET A 40 -4.77 -11.53 20.60
C MET A 40 -4.70 -12.77 21.50
N ASN A 41 -3.49 -13.31 21.66
CA ASN A 41 -3.14 -14.39 22.60
C ASN A 41 -3.91 -15.70 22.43
N ALA A 42 -4.55 -15.94 21.28
CA ALA A 42 -5.21 -17.21 21.03
C ALA A 42 -4.14 -18.32 20.95
N PRO A 43 -4.21 -19.38 21.77
CA PRO A 43 -3.31 -20.52 21.68
C PRO A 43 -3.36 -21.20 20.32
N PHE A 44 -4.51 -21.21 19.64
CA PHE A 44 -4.66 -21.64 18.25
C PHE A 44 -4.86 -20.44 17.33
N ASP A 45 -6.00 -20.36 16.64
CA ASP A 45 -6.25 -19.34 15.62
C ASP A 45 -6.86 -18.08 16.22
N GLY A 46 -6.48 -16.91 15.69
CA GLY A 46 -7.14 -15.65 16.01
C GLY A 46 -8.62 -15.69 15.64
N VAL A 47 -8.93 -16.01 14.38
CA VAL A 47 -10.29 -16.21 13.87
C VAL A 47 -10.36 -17.54 13.13
N SER A 48 -11.38 -18.35 13.43
CA SER A 48 -11.64 -19.62 12.78
C SER A 48 -13.07 -19.65 12.22
N LEU A 49 -13.17 -19.67 10.88
CA LEU A 49 -14.40 -19.82 10.13
C LEU A 49 -14.57 -21.30 9.76
N TYR A 50 -15.39 -22.01 10.52
CA TYR A 50 -15.48 -23.46 10.47
C TYR A 50 -16.81 -23.91 9.86
N SER A 51 -16.77 -24.68 8.78
CA SER A 51 -17.98 -25.25 8.14
C SER A 51 -17.95 -26.77 8.16
N GLU A 52 -19.04 -27.36 8.65
CA GLU A 52 -19.29 -28.79 8.56
C GLU A 52 -20.78 -29.11 8.61
N ALA A 53 -21.14 -30.35 8.22
CA ALA A 53 -22.54 -30.75 8.09
C ALA A 53 -23.33 -30.61 9.40
N GLN A 54 -22.66 -30.72 10.55
CA GLN A 54 -23.29 -30.63 11.87
C GLN A 54 -23.39 -29.19 12.40
N HIS A 55 -22.45 -28.30 12.02
CA HIS A 55 -22.42 -26.92 12.51
C HIS A 55 -22.99 -25.90 11.52
N GLY A 56 -23.19 -26.28 10.25
CA GLY A 56 -23.66 -25.39 9.20
C GLY A 56 -22.54 -24.93 8.28
N VAL A 57 -22.85 -23.97 7.42
CA VAL A 57 -21.95 -23.46 6.39
C VAL A 57 -21.75 -21.98 6.57
N VAL A 58 -20.49 -21.58 6.75
CA VAL A 58 -20.11 -20.17 6.73
C VAL A 58 -20.28 -19.65 5.32
N PHE A 59 -21.12 -18.64 5.15
CA PHE A 59 -21.35 -17.97 3.88
C PHE A 59 -21.23 -16.47 4.08
N ASP A 60 -20.48 -15.78 3.22
CA ASP A 60 -20.41 -14.31 3.19
C ASP A 60 -19.85 -13.67 4.47
N ALA A 61 -18.89 -14.35 5.11
CA ALA A 61 -18.16 -13.83 6.26
C ALA A 61 -17.16 -12.73 5.84
N VAL A 62 -17.09 -11.66 6.62
CA VAL A 62 -16.16 -10.53 6.39
C VAL A 62 -15.33 -10.27 7.65
N ILE A 63 -14.01 -10.31 7.52
CA ILE A 63 -13.06 -9.92 8.57
C ILE A 63 -12.37 -8.66 8.10
N ARG A 64 -12.63 -7.53 8.77
CA ARG A 64 -12.08 -6.26 8.33
C ARG A 64 -11.59 -5.34 9.41
N ARG A 65 -10.59 -4.49 9.11
CA ARG A 65 -10.11 -3.48 10.07
C ARG A 65 -9.69 -4.06 11.42
N CYS A 66 -9.32 -5.33 11.46
CA CYS A 66 -8.94 -6.02 12.68
C CYS A 66 -7.43 -5.97 12.86
N ARG A 67 -7.01 -5.95 14.13
CA ARG A 67 -5.63 -6.14 14.54
C ARG A 67 -5.51 -7.56 15.11
N ILE A 68 -4.87 -8.47 14.39
CA ILE A 68 -4.85 -9.90 14.75
C ILE A 68 -3.40 -10.32 15.00
N HIS A 69 -3.07 -10.62 16.26
CA HIS A 69 -1.68 -10.84 16.64
C HIS A 69 -1.48 -11.77 17.83
N ASP A 70 -0.21 -12.09 18.10
CA ASP A 70 0.22 -12.89 19.25
C ASP A 70 -0.51 -14.24 19.38
N CYS A 71 -0.91 -14.84 18.26
CA CYS A 71 -1.60 -16.12 18.23
C CYS A 71 -0.63 -17.28 17.99
N GLY A 72 -0.86 -18.40 18.68
CA GLY A 72 -0.05 -19.60 18.56
C GLY A 72 -0.12 -20.27 17.19
N ALA A 73 -1.23 -20.07 16.47
CA ALA A 73 -1.48 -20.57 15.12
C ALA A 73 -1.85 -19.43 14.14
N THR A 74 -2.86 -19.63 13.29
CA THR A 74 -3.17 -18.78 12.14
C THR A 74 -3.93 -17.53 12.58
N GLY A 75 -3.79 -16.42 11.84
CA GLY A 75 -4.57 -15.21 12.07
C GLY A 75 -6.04 -15.42 11.69
N VAL A 76 -6.30 -15.73 10.42
CA VAL A 76 -7.63 -16.17 9.94
C VAL A 76 -7.56 -17.53 9.26
N LEU A 77 -8.28 -18.49 9.82
CA LEU A 77 -8.46 -19.82 9.26
C LEU A 77 -9.85 -19.95 8.62
N VAL A 78 -9.90 -20.26 7.32
CA VAL A 78 -11.11 -20.57 6.56
C VAL A 78 -11.18 -22.07 6.33
N TYR A 79 -11.90 -22.77 7.20
CA TYR A 79 -11.87 -24.23 7.29
C TYR A 79 -13.20 -24.89 6.89
N GLY A 80 -13.17 -25.65 5.80
CA GLY A 80 -14.20 -26.61 5.44
C GLY A 80 -13.82 -28.05 5.83
N ASN A 81 -14.68 -28.68 6.64
CA ASN A 81 -14.59 -30.11 6.94
C ASN A 81 -15.39 -30.92 5.90
N SER A 82 -16.68 -31.13 6.15
CA SER A 82 -17.62 -31.79 5.23
C SER A 82 -18.47 -30.81 4.42
N ALA A 83 -18.36 -29.51 4.70
CA ALA A 83 -18.97 -28.42 3.96
C ALA A 83 -17.93 -27.33 3.71
N ARG A 84 -18.24 -26.38 2.83
CA ARG A 84 -17.27 -25.39 2.34
C ARG A 84 -17.66 -23.98 2.77
N PRO A 85 -16.83 -23.26 3.55
CA PRO A 85 -17.00 -21.84 3.73
C PRO A 85 -16.99 -21.18 2.35
N SER A 86 -17.83 -20.18 2.12
CA SER A 86 -17.87 -19.53 0.81
C SER A 86 -18.08 -18.02 0.88
N ASN A 87 -17.61 -17.33 -0.16
CA ASN A 87 -17.65 -15.88 -0.32
C ASN A 87 -17.05 -15.13 0.90
N THR A 88 -15.92 -15.61 1.41
CA THR A 88 -15.26 -14.97 2.56
C THR A 88 -14.38 -13.80 2.09
N VAL A 89 -14.41 -12.68 2.81
CA VAL A 89 -13.52 -11.53 2.56
C VAL A 89 -12.69 -11.25 3.80
N ILE A 90 -11.40 -11.10 3.61
CA ILE A 90 -10.42 -10.72 4.64
C ILE A 90 -9.75 -9.44 4.14
N GLU A 91 -10.09 -8.30 4.72
CA GLU A 91 -9.66 -6.98 4.21
C GLU A 91 -9.22 -5.95 5.24
N ASN A 92 -8.31 -5.03 4.92
CA ASN A 92 -7.88 -3.96 5.83
C ASN A 92 -7.42 -4.43 7.22
N ASN A 93 -6.86 -5.63 7.35
CA ASN A 93 -6.41 -6.12 8.65
C ASN A 93 -4.90 -5.94 8.80
N PHE A 94 -4.47 -5.68 10.03
CA PHE A 94 -3.08 -5.82 10.45
C PHE A 94 -2.87 -7.20 11.07
N PHE A 95 -1.82 -7.88 10.61
CA PHE A 95 -1.42 -9.19 11.12
C PHE A 95 0.04 -9.17 11.55
N TRP A 96 0.33 -9.52 12.80
CA TRP A 96 1.72 -9.66 13.26
C TRP A 96 1.87 -10.70 14.37
N ASN A 97 3.07 -11.23 14.55
CA ASN A 97 3.40 -12.20 15.60
C ASN A 97 2.43 -13.41 15.70
N LEU A 98 2.01 -13.96 14.55
CA LEU A 98 1.20 -15.18 14.48
C LEU A 98 2.10 -16.41 14.33
N GLN A 99 1.60 -17.63 14.47
CA GLN A 99 2.45 -18.83 14.40
C GLN A 99 3.56 -18.87 15.46
N MET A 100 3.27 -18.37 16.67
CA MET A 100 4.27 -18.32 17.74
C MET A 100 4.66 -19.71 18.25
N THR A 101 3.73 -20.66 18.25
CA THR A 101 3.94 -22.00 18.84
C THR A 101 3.67 -23.14 17.87
N ASN A 102 3.21 -22.85 16.64
CA ASN A 102 2.72 -23.85 15.69
C ASN A 102 1.68 -24.79 16.33
N ALA A 103 0.83 -24.21 17.19
CA ALA A 103 -0.21 -24.93 17.91
C ALA A 103 -1.47 -25.10 17.03
N GLY A 104 -2.45 -25.86 17.50
CA GLY A 104 -3.70 -26.12 16.79
C GLY A 104 -3.93 -27.61 16.50
N GLY A 105 -5.20 -28.02 16.47
CA GLY A 105 -5.62 -29.41 16.29
C GLY A 105 -5.30 -30.02 14.92
N PHE A 106 -4.78 -29.23 13.98
CA PHE A 106 -4.55 -29.66 12.59
C PHE A 106 -3.08 -29.66 12.17
N ASN A 107 -2.14 -29.53 13.13
CA ASN A 107 -0.68 -29.36 12.97
C ASN A 107 0.05 -30.33 12.01
N SER A 108 -0.55 -31.47 11.67
CA SER A 108 0.02 -32.52 10.82
C SER A 108 -0.28 -32.37 9.32
N LEU A 109 -1.17 -31.47 8.92
CA LEU A 109 -1.71 -31.39 7.55
C LEU A 109 -1.06 -30.32 6.65
N ALA A 110 0.14 -29.85 6.99
CA ALA A 110 0.89 -28.88 6.23
C ALA A 110 0.09 -27.63 5.80
N ARG A 111 -0.08 -26.66 6.73
CA ARG A 111 0.04 -25.19 6.54
C ARG A 111 -0.75 -24.43 7.61
N PHE A 112 -0.08 -23.48 8.25
CA PHE A 112 -0.66 -22.54 9.21
C PHE A 112 -0.04 -21.17 8.94
N GLY A 113 -0.53 -20.50 7.91
CA GLY A 113 -0.08 -19.16 7.61
C GLY A 113 -0.69 -18.10 8.48
N TYR A 114 -0.50 -16.85 8.09
CA TYR A 114 -1.22 -15.72 8.69
C TYR A 114 -2.69 -15.75 8.21
N VAL A 115 -2.91 -16.15 6.96
CA VAL A 115 -4.21 -16.57 6.44
C VAL A 115 -4.11 -17.99 5.89
N SER A 116 -5.06 -18.85 6.23
CA SER A 116 -5.08 -20.23 5.74
C SER A 116 -6.46 -20.69 5.31
N GLY A 117 -6.51 -21.46 4.23
CA GLY A 117 -7.74 -22.04 3.71
C GLY A 117 -7.71 -23.57 3.69
N ARG A 118 -8.89 -24.19 3.78
CA ARG A 118 -9.14 -25.59 3.43
C ARG A 118 -10.56 -25.73 2.92
N ARG A 119 -10.77 -26.34 1.75
CA ARG A 119 -12.11 -26.61 1.19
C ARG A 119 -13.05 -25.39 1.27
N HIS A 120 -12.64 -24.25 0.71
CA HIS A 120 -13.41 -22.99 0.73
C HIS A 120 -13.61 -22.45 -0.68
N ASP A 121 -14.73 -21.77 -0.94
CA ASP A 121 -15.07 -21.27 -2.28
C ASP A 121 -15.16 -19.73 -2.27
N GLY A 122 -14.36 -19.04 -3.08
CA GLY A 122 -14.54 -17.59 -3.23
C GLY A 122 -13.92 -16.74 -2.12
N THR A 123 -12.92 -17.25 -1.40
CA THR A 123 -12.19 -16.43 -0.41
C THR A 123 -11.32 -15.39 -1.11
N ARG A 124 -11.35 -14.15 -0.61
CA ARG A 124 -10.55 -13.01 -1.08
C ARG A 124 -9.74 -12.41 0.08
N VAL A 125 -8.49 -12.03 -0.19
CA VAL A 125 -7.58 -11.41 0.77
C VAL A 125 -7.08 -10.10 0.18
N LEU A 126 -7.60 -8.98 0.68
CA LEU A 126 -7.50 -7.67 0.03
C LEU A 126 -6.96 -6.61 0.98
N HIS A 127 -6.04 -5.73 0.59
CA HIS A 127 -5.67 -4.58 1.45
C HIS A 127 -5.26 -4.97 2.87
N ASN A 128 -4.55 -6.08 3.10
CA ASN A 128 -4.06 -6.41 4.44
C ASN A 128 -2.57 -6.08 4.56
N THR A 129 -2.13 -5.72 5.76
CA THR A 129 -0.70 -5.56 6.08
C THR A 129 -0.24 -6.69 6.99
N PHE A 130 0.71 -7.49 6.51
CA PHE A 130 1.29 -8.61 7.22
C PHE A 130 2.72 -8.29 7.64
N TYR A 131 2.98 -8.25 8.95
CA TYR A 131 4.33 -8.28 9.49
C TYR A 131 4.67 -9.67 10.03
N VAL A 132 5.39 -10.44 9.22
CA VAL A 132 5.68 -11.85 9.47
C VAL A 132 7.04 -11.97 10.15
N SER A 133 7.06 -11.71 11.46
CA SER A 133 8.23 -11.81 12.35
C SER A 133 8.37 -13.17 13.04
N THR A 134 7.41 -14.05 12.83
CA THR A 134 7.33 -15.40 13.38
C THR A 134 6.85 -16.39 12.33
N GLY A 135 7.06 -17.68 12.56
CA GLY A 135 6.78 -18.73 11.59
C GLY A 135 7.35 -20.08 12.02
N THR A 136 7.02 -20.51 13.24
CA THR A 136 7.65 -21.68 13.89
C THR A 136 7.28 -23.01 13.23
N GLY A 137 6.22 -23.04 12.41
CA GLY A 137 5.73 -24.25 11.76
C GLY A 137 6.60 -24.78 10.62
N SER A 138 6.79 -26.10 10.58
CA SER A 138 7.54 -26.77 9.51
C SER A 138 6.85 -26.75 8.14
N ALA A 139 5.61 -26.28 8.10
CA ALA A 139 4.82 -26.10 6.89
C ALA A 139 4.30 -24.66 6.72
N PHE A 140 4.94 -23.70 7.39
CA PHE A 140 4.56 -22.29 7.36
C PHE A 140 4.56 -21.72 5.93
N CYS A 141 3.56 -20.88 5.64
CA CYS A 141 3.50 -19.95 4.51
C CYS A 141 2.81 -18.66 4.98
N VAL A 142 2.88 -17.53 4.28
CA VAL A 142 2.11 -16.34 4.72
C VAL A 142 0.63 -16.51 4.41
N ILE A 143 0.31 -16.83 3.16
CA ILE A 143 -1.05 -17.14 2.70
C ILE A 143 -1.02 -18.47 1.95
N GLY A 144 -1.93 -19.38 2.31
CA GLY A 144 -1.96 -20.67 1.63
C GLY A 144 -3.12 -21.59 1.98
N ASP A 145 -3.22 -22.67 1.23
CA ASP A 145 -4.27 -23.67 1.38
C ASP A 145 -3.72 -24.99 1.91
N MET A 146 -4.46 -25.68 2.78
CA MET A 146 -4.13 -27.03 3.22
C MET A 146 -4.58 -28.10 2.20
N PRO A 147 -3.76 -29.15 1.97
CA PRO A 147 -4.14 -30.32 1.19
C PRO A 147 -5.47 -30.97 1.63
N SER A 148 -6.39 -31.21 0.68
CA SER A 148 -7.71 -31.80 0.95
C SER A 148 -8.26 -32.73 -0.16
N GLY A 149 -7.60 -32.79 -1.32
CA GLY A 149 -8.01 -33.49 -2.54
C GLY A 149 -9.20 -32.88 -3.29
N THR A 150 -9.79 -31.80 -2.77
CA THR A 150 -11.03 -31.18 -3.26
C THR A 150 -10.99 -29.64 -3.14
N GLU A 151 -9.81 -29.08 -2.94
CA GLU A 151 -9.62 -27.66 -2.67
C GLU A 151 -10.09 -26.82 -3.84
N THR A 152 -10.56 -25.67 -3.46
CA THR A 152 -10.89 -24.55 -4.30
C THR A 152 -10.02 -23.41 -3.81
N ARG A 153 -9.50 -22.67 -4.78
CA ARG A 153 -8.46 -21.65 -4.56
C ARG A 153 -9.08 -20.38 -3.99
N PHE A 154 -8.24 -19.59 -3.32
CA PHE A 154 -8.51 -18.16 -3.21
C PHE A 154 -8.86 -17.60 -4.60
N VAL A 155 -9.84 -16.71 -4.67
CA VAL A 155 -10.22 -16.09 -5.94
C VAL A 155 -9.38 -14.84 -6.18
N GLU A 156 -9.05 -14.12 -5.11
CA GLU A 156 -8.30 -12.88 -5.18
C GLU A 156 -7.34 -12.71 -4.02
N ILE A 157 -6.10 -12.31 -4.33
CA ILE A 157 -5.10 -11.85 -3.37
C ILE A 157 -4.50 -10.56 -3.94
N SER A 158 -5.00 -9.40 -3.53
CA SER A 158 -4.60 -8.12 -4.13
C SER A 158 -4.43 -7.02 -3.08
N ASN A 159 -3.65 -6.00 -3.44
CA ASN A 159 -3.45 -4.82 -2.59
C ASN A 159 -2.88 -5.13 -1.19
N ASN A 160 -2.19 -6.24 -0.97
CA ASN A 160 -1.63 -6.57 0.34
C ASN A 160 -0.16 -6.15 0.46
N VAL A 161 0.24 -5.74 1.67
CA VAL A 161 1.65 -5.59 2.06
C VAL A 161 2.08 -6.83 2.82
N ILE A 162 3.16 -7.49 2.36
CA ILE A 162 3.76 -8.63 3.05
C ILE A 162 5.20 -8.28 3.39
N HIS A 163 5.44 -7.94 4.66
CA HIS A 163 6.76 -7.71 5.24
C HIS A 163 7.16 -8.96 6.04
N LYS A 164 7.96 -9.84 5.44
CA LYS A 164 8.39 -11.11 6.03
C LYS A 164 9.86 -11.12 6.41
N THR A 165 10.11 -11.22 7.72
CA THR A 165 11.46 -11.29 8.30
C THR A 165 11.77 -12.65 8.94
N ALA A 166 10.77 -13.52 9.07
CA ALA A 166 10.91 -14.86 9.63
C ALA A 166 10.60 -15.99 8.66
N GLY A 167 10.89 -17.23 9.09
CA GLY A 167 10.70 -18.42 8.29
C GLY A 167 11.58 -18.40 7.03
N PRO A 168 12.92 -18.40 7.17
CA PRO A 168 13.79 -18.50 6.01
C PRO A 168 13.43 -19.75 5.21
N THR A 169 13.48 -19.67 3.87
CA THR A 169 13.03 -20.74 2.94
C THR A 169 11.54 -21.09 2.99
N ARG A 170 10.75 -20.48 3.88
CA ARG A 170 9.30 -20.69 3.93
C ARG A 170 8.60 -19.81 2.91
N PRO A 171 7.61 -20.36 2.19
CA PRO A 171 6.99 -19.63 1.11
C PRO A 171 6.16 -18.43 1.58
N ILE A 172 6.06 -17.39 0.74
CA ILE A 172 5.01 -16.37 0.87
C ILE A 172 3.66 -17.01 0.54
N TYR A 173 3.57 -17.62 -0.63
CA TYR A 173 2.38 -18.34 -1.09
C TYR A 173 2.57 -19.85 -1.12
N SER A 174 1.57 -20.58 -0.66
CA SER A 174 1.55 -22.03 -0.80
C SER A 174 0.15 -22.53 -1.13
N PHE A 175 -0.06 -22.97 -2.37
CA PHE A 175 -1.32 -23.58 -2.83
C PHE A 175 -1.02 -25.01 -3.29
N PRO A 176 -1.58 -26.08 -2.67
CA PRO A 176 -1.06 -27.45 -2.84
C PRO A 176 -1.68 -28.19 -4.03
N LEU A 177 -2.63 -27.57 -4.73
CA LEU A 177 -3.37 -28.18 -5.83
C LEU A 177 -2.41 -28.58 -6.97
N ALA A 178 -2.39 -29.85 -7.35
CA ALA A 178 -1.57 -30.34 -8.45
C ALA A 178 -2.04 -29.77 -9.81
N GLY A 179 -1.13 -29.14 -10.55
CA GLY A 179 -1.35 -28.58 -11.90
C GLY A 179 -1.35 -27.05 -11.98
N ALA A 180 -1.26 -26.49 -13.20
CA ALA A 180 -1.19 -25.04 -13.48
C ALA A 180 -2.47 -24.24 -13.12
N THR A 181 -3.44 -24.87 -12.48
CA THR A 181 -4.74 -24.32 -12.08
C THR A 181 -4.81 -23.87 -10.61
N GLY A 182 -3.73 -24.05 -9.83
CA GLY A 182 -3.69 -23.80 -8.38
C GLY A 182 -3.43 -22.35 -7.95
N VAL A 183 -3.04 -21.45 -8.86
CA VAL A 183 -2.85 -20.02 -8.56
C VAL A 183 -4.23 -19.34 -8.46
N PRO A 184 -4.46 -18.40 -7.51
CA PRO A 184 -5.69 -17.61 -7.46
C PRO A 184 -6.02 -16.95 -8.82
N ALA A 185 -7.30 -16.69 -9.06
CA ALA A 185 -7.73 -16.13 -10.35
C ALA A 185 -7.18 -14.71 -10.57
N LEU A 186 -7.01 -13.95 -9.49
CA LEU A 186 -6.37 -12.65 -9.46
C LEU A 186 -5.34 -12.61 -8.32
N VAL A 187 -4.08 -12.39 -8.67
CA VAL A 187 -3.01 -12.01 -7.75
C VAL A 187 -2.34 -10.80 -8.37
N ASN A 188 -2.40 -9.62 -7.76
CA ASN A 188 -1.90 -8.36 -8.33
C ASN A 188 -1.83 -7.23 -7.30
N SER A 189 -1.03 -6.20 -7.59
CA SER A 189 -0.84 -5.01 -6.73
C SER A 189 -0.53 -5.33 -5.27
N ASN A 190 0.30 -6.33 -5.00
CA ASN A 190 0.85 -6.62 -3.69
C ASN A 190 2.27 -6.07 -3.58
N CYS A 191 2.69 -5.70 -2.37
CA CYS A 191 4.07 -5.33 -2.05
C CYS A 191 4.72 -6.44 -1.23
N TYR A 192 5.81 -7.01 -1.73
CA TYR A 192 6.54 -8.10 -1.07
C TYR A 192 7.91 -7.65 -0.56
N TRP A 193 8.13 -7.75 0.74
CA TRP A 193 9.46 -7.62 1.31
C TRP A 193 9.82 -8.88 2.08
N ASP A 194 10.71 -9.69 1.50
CA ASP A 194 11.23 -10.90 2.14
C ASP A 194 12.75 -10.96 2.05
N PRO A 195 13.47 -10.25 2.92
CA PRO A 195 14.93 -10.35 3.02
C PRO A 195 15.41 -11.76 3.42
N SER A 196 14.52 -12.65 3.90
CA SER A 196 14.87 -14.04 4.24
C SER A 196 14.85 -15.00 3.03
N GLY A 197 14.41 -14.52 1.84
CA GLY A 197 14.48 -15.26 0.59
C GLY A 197 13.52 -16.45 0.50
N GLY A 198 12.27 -16.30 0.97
CA GLY A 198 11.23 -17.31 0.86
C GLY A 198 10.73 -17.51 -0.58
N PRO A 199 10.40 -18.75 -0.98
CA PRO A 199 9.86 -19.01 -2.31
C PRO A 199 8.38 -18.58 -2.46
N PHE A 200 7.88 -18.63 -3.68
CA PHE A 200 6.45 -18.61 -3.99
C PHE A 200 6.06 -19.98 -4.56
N SER A 201 4.95 -20.57 -4.10
CA SER A 201 4.58 -21.93 -4.49
C SER A 201 3.09 -22.08 -4.83
N ALA A 202 2.83 -22.66 -6.00
CA ALA A 202 1.50 -23.07 -6.44
C ALA A 202 1.57 -24.40 -7.20
N GLY A 203 1.01 -25.44 -6.60
CA GLY A 203 1.05 -26.80 -7.13
C GLY A 203 2.48 -27.30 -7.28
N ALA A 204 2.83 -27.69 -8.50
CA ALA A 204 4.19 -28.11 -8.86
C ALA A 204 5.14 -26.94 -9.13
N VAL A 205 4.64 -25.70 -9.19
CA VAL A 205 5.46 -24.51 -9.40
C VAL A 205 6.04 -24.08 -8.05
N VAL A 206 7.37 -24.01 -7.98
CA VAL A 206 8.10 -23.44 -6.86
C VAL A 206 9.09 -22.43 -7.45
N SER A 207 8.81 -21.16 -7.24
CA SER A 207 9.62 -20.04 -7.73
C SER A 207 10.47 -19.49 -6.59
N ALA A 208 11.78 -19.40 -6.80
CA ALA A 208 12.72 -19.00 -5.76
C ALA A 208 12.56 -17.53 -5.31
N ASN A 209 11.95 -16.69 -6.13
CA ASN A 209 11.70 -15.27 -5.84
C ASN A 209 10.48 -14.78 -6.65
N PHE A 210 10.12 -13.51 -6.42
CA PHE A 210 8.96 -12.87 -7.07
C PHE A 210 9.10 -12.80 -8.61
N ALA A 211 10.26 -12.43 -9.15
CA ALA A 211 10.45 -12.36 -10.59
C ALA A 211 10.25 -13.74 -11.26
N ALA A 212 10.76 -14.81 -10.65
CA ALA A 212 10.53 -16.18 -11.10
C ALA A 212 9.07 -16.63 -10.94
N TRP A 213 8.33 -16.07 -9.98
CA TRP A 213 6.90 -16.33 -9.80
C TRP A 213 6.08 -15.73 -10.94
N VAL A 214 6.30 -14.46 -11.26
CA VAL A 214 5.64 -13.78 -12.38
C VAL A 214 5.95 -14.50 -13.69
N ALA A 215 7.22 -14.86 -13.92
CA ALA A 215 7.62 -15.59 -15.13
C ALA A 215 6.99 -16.98 -15.25
N ALA A 216 6.85 -17.71 -14.15
CA ALA A 216 6.31 -19.07 -14.16
C ALA A 216 4.78 -19.13 -14.25
N THR A 217 4.08 -18.13 -13.70
CA THR A 217 2.62 -18.14 -13.58
C THR A 217 1.91 -17.20 -14.56
N GLY A 218 2.59 -16.16 -15.04
CA GLY A 218 1.97 -15.07 -15.80
C GLY A 218 1.00 -14.22 -14.99
N GLN A 219 0.97 -14.40 -13.67
CA GLN A 219 0.15 -13.63 -12.72
C GLN A 219 1.01 -12.60 -12.02
N ASP A 220 0.37 -11.72 -11.22
CA ASP A 220 1.07 -10.83 -10.30
C ASP A 220 1.96 -9.78 -10.98
N THR A 221 1.58 -9.37 -12.19
CA THR A 221 2.37 -8.48 -13.07
C THR A 221 2.41 -7.02 -12.62
N THR A 222 1.55 -6.64 -11.69
CA THR A 222 1.45 -5.27 -11.13
C THR A 222 1.91 -5.18 -9.68
N SER A 223 2.40 -6.29 -9.14
CA SER A 223 3.02 -6.34 -7.82
C SER A 223 4.52 -6.03 -7.91
N PHE A 224 5.12 -5.74 -6.78
CA PHE A 224 6.54 -5.44 -6.70
C PHE A 224 7.16 -5.97 -5.41
N SER A 225 8.49 -6.08 -5.40
CA SER A 225 9.24 -6.54 -4.24
C SER A 225 10.24 -5.48 -3.77
N ILE A 226 9.82 -4.70 -2.76
CA ILE A 226 10.55 -3.58 -2.17
C ILE A 226 10.15 -3.49 -0.70
N ASP A 227 10.99 -2.88 0.15
CA ASP A 227 10.64 -2.62 1.55
C ASP A 227 9.43 -1.66 1.62
N PRO A 228 8.31 -2.05 2.27
CA PRO A 228 7.15 -1.17 2.42
C PRO A 228 7.38 -0.02 3.40
N VAL A 229 8.50 0.04 4.12
CA VAL A 229 8.84 1.11 5.06
C VAL A 229 7.71 1.33 6.08
N LEU A 230 7.42 0.30 6.88
CA LEU A 230 6.43 0.39 7.97
C LEU A 230 6.98 1.22 9.13
N VAL A 231 6.13 1.99 9.82
CA VAL A 231 6.53 2.95 10.87
C VAL A 231 7.26 2.27 12.03
N ALA A 232 6.64 1.28 12.70
CA ALA A 232 7.28 0.55 13.80
C ALA A 232 6.75 -0.89 13.93
N PRO A 233 7.04 -1.76 12.94
CA PRO A 233 6.37 -3.05 12.83
C PRO A 233 6.64 -4.02 13.98
N ILE A 234 7.80 -3.93 14.64
CA ILE A 234 8.13 -4.72 15.84
C ILE A 234 7.21 -4.36 17.02
N ALA A 235 6.74 -3.12 17.09
CA ALA A 235 5.82 -2.65 18.11
C ALA A 235 4.34 -2.88 17.75
N GLY A 236 4.04 -3.50 16.60
CA GLY A 236 2.68 -3.70 16.09
C GLY A 236 2.12 -2.51 15.31
N ASP A 237 2.90 -1.45 15.13
CA ASP A 237 2.53 -0.30 14.30
C ASP A 237 2.90 -0.61 12.84
N LEU A 238 1.90 -1.06 12.08
CA LEU A 238 2.04 -1.48 10.69
C LEU A 238 1.55 -0.41 9.70
N HIS A 239 1.37 0.84 10.13
CA HIS A 239 1.08 1.94 9.21
C HIS A 239 2.29 2.16 8.28
N LEU A 240 2.01 2.68 7.10
CA LEU A 240 3.00 3.03 6.11
C LEU A 240 3.69 4.34 6.50
N ASP A 241 5.01 4.41 6.32
CA ASP A 241 5.69 5.69 6.32
C ASP A 241 5.20 6.53 5.11
N PRO A 242 5.08 7.86 5.21
CA PRO A 242 4.66 8.70 4.09
C PRO A 242 5.52 8.60 2.82
N ASN A 243 6.77 8.13 2.93
CA ASN A 243 7.65 7.90 1.78
C ASN A 243 7.63 6.43 1.32
N SER A 244 6.70 5.63 1.82
CA SER A 244 6.57 4.22 1.44
C SER A 244 6.31 4.09 -0.06
N PRO A 245 6.95 3.12 -0.75
CA PRO A 245 6.64 2.81 -2.13
C PRO A 245 5.25 2.17 -2.30
N CYS A 246 4.55 1.85 -1.21
CA CYS A 246 3.17 1.36 -1.24
C CYS A 246 2.14 2.48 -1.38
N VAL A 247 2.53 3.73 -1.12
CA VAL A 247 1.67 4.90 -1.20
C VAL A 247 1.29 5.17 -2.67
N ASN A 248 -0.01 5.31 -2.93
CA ASN A 248 -0.63 5.51 -4.24
C ASN A 248 -0.19 4.49 -5.30
N ALA A 249 0.10 3.25 -4.89
CA ALA A 249 0.70 2.23 -5.75
C ALA A 249 -0.28 1.17 -6.27
N SER A 250 -1.53 1.15 -5.80
CA SER A 250 -2.52 0.17 -6.26
C SER A 250 -2.90 0.39 -7.73
N SER A 251 -2.95 -0.69 -8.50
CA SER A 251 -3.50 -0.70 -9.86
C SER A 251 -4.82 -1.48 -9.96
N VAL A 252 -5.24 -2.10 -8.86
CA VAL A 252 -6.45 -2.91 -8.78
C VAL A 252 -7.52 -2.07 -8.09
N LEU A 253 -8.54 -1.70 -8.87
CA LEU A 253 -9.73 -1.03 -8.32
C LEU A 253 -10.40 -1.92 -7.28
N SER A 254 -10.69 -1.34 -6.14
CA SER A 254 -11.31 -2.02 -5.01
C SER A 254 -12.61 -1.32 -4.62
N THR A 255 -13.57 -2.09 -4.12
CA THR A 255 -14.81 -1.55 -3.52
C THR A 255 -14.64 -1.20 -2.04
N ILE A 256 -13.44 -1.40 -1.49
CA ILE A 256 -13.09 -1.08 -0.11
C ILE A 256 -12.80 0.43 -0.07
N ILE A 257 -13.67 1.18 0.61
CA ILE A 257 -13.69 2.64 0.56
C ILE A 257 -13.06 3.32 1.78
N ASP A 258 -12.80 2.58 2.85
CA ASP A 258 -12.11 3.08 4.04
C ASP A 258 -10.91 2.16 4.31
N ASP A 259 -9.94 2.60 5.10
CA ASP A 259 -8.75 1.82 5.50
C ASP A 259 -8.92 1.17 6.88
N ILE A 260 -7.83 0.82 7.59
CA ILE A 260 -7.87 0.19 8.91
C ILE A 260 -8.32 1.14 10.03
N ASP A 261 -7.98 2.42 9.96
CA ASP A 261 -8.39 3.43 10.95
C ASP A 261 -9.73 4.09 10.61
N GLY A 262 -10.27 3.76 9.43
CA GLY A 262 -11.55 4.25 8.93
C GLY A 262 -11.44 5.55 8.15
N GLU A 263 -10.25 5.84 7.66
CA GLU A 263 -9.95 6.95 6.78
C GLU A 263 -10.40 6.60 5.36
N PRO A 264 -11.08 7.52 4.63
CA PRO A 264 -11.54 7.23 3.29
C PRO A 264 -10.37 7.01 2.33
N ARG A 265 -10.43 5.95 1.53
CA ARG A 265 -9.52 5.73 0.40
C ARG A 265 -9.95 6.64 -0.76
N ALA A 266 -9.05 7.51 -1.22
CA ALA A 266 -9.32 8.46 -2.29
C ALA A 266 -8.21 8.43 -3.35
N GLY A 267 -8.56 8.68 -4.61
CA GLY A 267 -7.59 8.65 -5.71
C GLY A 267 -7.06 7.25 -5.99
N THR A 268 -5.75 7.13 -6.15
CA THR A 268 -5.07 5.83 -6.28
C THR A 268 -4.82 5.28 -4.88
N PHE A 269 -5.32 4.09 -4.58
CA PHE A 269 -5.22 3.55 -3.22
C PHE A 269 -3.79 3.14 -2.88
N ASP A 270 -3.46 3.23 -1.61
CA ASP A 270 -2.28 2.63 -1.03
C ASP A 270 -2.40 1.09 -1.04
N ILE A 271 -1.28 0.42 -1.28
CA ILE A 271 -1.18 -1.03 -1.08
C ILE A 271 -1.03 -1.28 0.42
N GLY A 272 -1.87 -2.15 0.98
CA GLY A 272 -1.92 -2.47 2.41
C GLY A 272 -3.22 -2.04 3.07
N ALA A 273 -3.28 -2.24 4.38
CA ALA A 273 -4.46 -1.95 5.20
C ALA A 273 -4.61 -0.48 5.58
N ASP A 274 -3.54 0.29 5.47
CA ASP A 274 -3.44 1.71 5.80
C ASP A 274 -3.53 2.56 4.53
N GLU A 275 -4.20 3.71 4.61
CA GLU A 275 -4.00 4.81 3.67
C GLU A 275 -3.20 5.88 4.40
N VAL A 276 -2.06 6.28 3.84
CA VAL A 276 -1.34 7.43 4.34
C VAL A 276 -2.17 8.66 4.04
N SER A 277 -2.98 9.04 5.03
CA SER A 277 -3.54 10.37 5.12
C SER A 277 -2.39 11.35 5.05
N CYS A 278 -2.37 12.11 3.98
CA CYS A 278 -1.43 13.19 3.74
C CYS A 278 -1.79 14.38 4.65
N THR A 279 -1.62 14.15 5.95
CA THR A 279 -1.98 15.06 7.03
C THR A 279 -1.10 16.30 7.04
N LEU A 280 0.09 16.20 6.46
CA LEU A 280 0.97 17.31 6.14
C LEU A 280 1.27 17.30 4.64
N PRO A 281 1.11 18.44 3.95
CA PRO A 281 1.59 18.60 2.60
C PRO A 281 3.10 18.30 2.52
N LEU A 282 3.48 17.35 1.68
CA LEU A 282 4.83 17.06 1.26
C LEU A 282 5.23 17.89 0.03
N PHE A 283 4.27 18.23 -0.82
CA PHE A 283 4.48 19.01 -2.03
C PHE A 283 3.49 20.18 -2.10
N GLU A 284 3.97 21.31 -2.61
CA GLU A 284 3.10 22.44 -2.95
C GLU A 284 2.17 22.02 -4.09
N THR A 285 0.92 22.50 -4.04
CA THR A 285 -0.04 22.32 -5.12
C THR A 285 -0.25 23.63 -5.86
N ASN A 286 -0.58 23.57 -7.14
CA ASN A 286 -0.88 24.78 -7.89
C ASN A 286 -2.08 25.53 -7.30
N ASP A 287 -1.99 26.86 -7.32
CA ASP A 287 -3.10 27.77 -7.03
C ASP A 287 -3.32 28.71 -8.24
N ALA A 288 -4.48 29.38 -8.27
CA ALA A 288 -4.79 30.38 -9.28
C ALA A 288 -3.75 31.53 -9.33
N ALA A 289 -3.15 31.87 -8.18
CA ALA A 289 -2.13 32.92 -8.09
C ALA A 289 -0.75 32.50 -8.64
N SER A 290 -0.42 31.21 -8.64
CA SER A 290 0.81 30.68 -9.22
C SER A 290 0.63 29.23 -9.65
N TYR A 291 0.73 28.99 -10.96
CA TYR A 291 0.51 27.69 -11.57
C TYR A 291 1.64 27.35 -12.54
N LEU A 292 2.24 26.19 -12.35
CA LEU A 292 3.26 25.61 -13.22
C LEU A 292 2.93 24.14 -13.48
N ASP A 293 3.01 23.70 -14.72
CA ASP A 293 3.04 22.27 -15.05
C ASP A 293 4.07 21.95 -16.13
N VAL A 294 4.55 20.72 -16.12
CA VAL A 294 5.34 20.15 -17.20
C VAL A 294 4.53 19.04 -17.83
N ASP A 295 4.29 19.16 -19.14
CA ASP A 295 3.54 18.22 -19.96
C ASP A 295 2.11 17.95 -19.46
N GLY A 296 1.49 18.93 -18.77
CA GLY A 296 0.16 18.79 -18.19
C GLY A 296 0.10 17.92 -16.93
N VAL A 297 1.25 17.47 -16.40
CA VAL A 297 1.30 16.64 -15.19
C VAL A 297 1.01 17.51 -13.96
N GLN A 298 0.06 17.08 -13.14
CA GLN A 298 -0.23 17.67 -11.83
C GLN A 298 0.16 16.69 -10.74
N GLY A 299 0.81 17.21 -9.70
CA GLY A 299 1.03 16.51 -8.45
C GLY A 299 -0.17 16.69 -7.52
N THR A 300 -0.01 16.17 -6.31
CA THR A 300 -0.91 16.42 -5.19
C THR A 300 -0.08 16.97 -4.03
N SER A 301 -0.70 17.23 -2.88
CA SER A 301 0.07 17.57 -1.68
C SER A 301 1.01 16.45 -1.22
N CYS A 302 0.98 15.27 -1.83
CA CYS A 302 1.61 14.05 -1.32
C CYS A 302 2.46 13.36 -2.39
N THR A 303 2.14 13.61 -3.66
CA THR A 303 2.81 13.04 -4.81
C THR A 303 3.39 14.16 -5.68
N PRO A 304 4.66 14.08 -6.09
CA PRO A 304 5.27 15.09 -6.93
C PRO A 304 4.71 15.05 -8.36
N ALA A 305 4.72 16.18 -9.06
CA ALA A 305 4.38 16.25 -10.48
C ALA A 305 5.59 15.82 -11.34
N ILE A 306 5.70 14.53 -11.68
CA ILE A 306 6.82 13.98 -12.48
C ILE A 306 6.40 13.69 -13.92
N SER A 307 7.08 14.29 -14.90
CA SER A 307 6.99 13.96 -16.32
C SER A 307 8.21 13.15 -16.78
N ALA A 308 7.99 11.97 -17.35
CA ALA A 308 9.05 11.17 -17.97
C ALA A 308 9.15 11.45 -19.48
N ARG A 309 10.37 11.67 -19.97
CA ARG A 309 10.66 11.97 -21.38
C ARG A 309 11.91 11.25 -21.86
N ALA A 310 11.94 10.90 -23.15
CA ALA A 310 13.16 10.39 -23.78
C ALA A 310 14.09 11.54 -24.15
N VAL A 311 15.41 11.30 -24.12
CA VAL A 311 16.42 12.26 -24.59
C VAL A 311 16.08 12.85 -25.97
N GLY A 312 16.26 14.17 -26.13
CA GLY A 312 16.03 14.89 -27.39
C GLY A 312 14.57 15.11 -27.78
N THR A 313 13.59 14.62 -27.01
CA THR A 313 12.16 14.87 -27.27
C THR A 313 11.72 16.25 -26.79
N THR A 314 10.68 16.81 -27.39
CA THR A 314 10.10 18.11 -26.98
C THR A 314 8.92 17.87 -26.04
N GLY A 315 8.85 18.67 -24.98
CA GLY A 315 7.70 18.78 -24.09
C GLY A 315 7.21 20.21 -23.98
N THR A 316 6.24 20.43 -23.09
CA THR A 316 5.70 21.76 -22.80
C THR A 316 5.80 22.07 -21.31
N ALA A 317 6.05 23.34 -20.98
CA ALA A 317 5.86 23.87 -19.63
C ALA A 317 4.78 24.96 -19.68
N SER A 318 3.74 24.80 -18.87
CA SER A 318 2.60 25.72 -18.83
C SER A 318 2.71 26.62 -17.60
N PHE A 319 2.65 27.93 -17.80
CA PHE A 319 2.76 28.94 -16.76
C PHE A 319 1.46 29.74 -16.70
N GLN A 320 0.82 29.81 -15.54
CA GLN A 320 -0.41 30.59 -15.35
C GLN A 320 -0.39 31.34 -14.02
N SER A 321 -1.08 32.48 -13.96
CA SER A 321 -1.27 33.26 -12.75
C SER A 321 -2.40 34.27 -12.96
N THR A 322 -3.25 34.47 -11.96
CA THR A 322 -4.21 35.58 -11.92
C THR A 322 -3.54 36.93 -11.68
N ASN A 323 -2.30 36.95 -11.19
CA ASN A 323 -1.54 38.15 -10.84
C ASN A 323 -0.76 38.70 -12.05
N VAL A 324 -1.47 38.90 -13.17
CA VAL A 324 -0.90 39.47 -14.39
C VAL A 324 -0.30 40.86 -14.12
N GLY A 325 0.90 41.10 -14.64
CA GLY A 325 1.65 42.33 -14.43
C GLY A 325 2.42 42.39 -13.11
N MET A 326 2.32 41.38 -12.25
CA MET A 326 3.15 41.27 -11.04
C MET A 326 4.47 40.55 -11.34
N PRO A 327 5.56 40.84 -10.62
CA PRO A 327 6.81 40.14 -10.83
C PRO A 327 6.71 38.64 -10.55
N TYR A 328 7.49 37.84 -11.29
CA TYR A 328 7.60 36.41 -11.06
C TYR A 328 9.03 35.92 -11.23
N GLU A 329 9.28 34.72 -10.73
CA GLU A 329 10.54 33.99 -10.90
C GLU A 329 10.25 32.49 -11.05
N VAL A 330 11.12 31.79 -11.76
CA VAL A 330 11.08 30.32 -11.83
C VAL A 330 12.45 29.83 -11.39
N VAL A 331 12.48 29.02 -10.34
CA VAL A 331 13.70 28.33 -9.91
C VAL A 331 13.76 26.97 -10.57
N LEU A 332 14.96 26.54 -10.96
CA LEU A 332 15.24 25.24 -11.55
C LEU A 332 16.54 24.66 -10.98
N ALA A 333 16.56 23.36 -10.73
CA ALA A 333 17.75 22.62 -10.30
C ALA A 333 17.86 21.29 -11.08
N LEU A 334 19.09 20.86 -11.34
CA LEU A 334 19.38 19.53 -11.91
C LEU A 334 19.42 18.47 -10.79
N ALA A 335 18.30 18.33 -10.11
CA ALA A 335 18.08 17.45 -8.97
C ALA A 335 16.58 17.06 -8.92
N PRO A 336 16.20 15.96 -8.24
CA PRO A 336 14.80 15.64 -8.02
C PRO A 336 14.10 16.68 -7.12
N LEU A 337 12.78 16.72 -7.18
CA LEU A 337 11.98 17.44 -6.18
C LEU A 337 12.22 16.85 -4.78
N LEU A 338 12.20 17.72 -3.79
CA LEU A 338 12.32 17.36 -2.38
C LEU A 338 10.94 17.48 -1.70
N PRO A 339 10.46 16.45 -0.99
CA PRO A 339 9.27 16.55 -0.17
C PRO A 339 9.54 17.40 1.09
N ALA A 340 8.48 17.89 1.74
CA ALA A 340 8.59 18.62 3.01
C ALA A 340 9.35 17.84 4.09
N SER A 341 9.21 16.51 4.11
CA SER A 341 9.94 15.59 4.99
C SER A 341 11.46 15.63 4.81
N ALA A 342 11.96 16.08 3.65
CA ALA A 342 13.38 16.29 3.39
C ALA A 342 13.92 17.64 3.91
N GLY A 343 13.10 18.41 4.64
CA GLY A 343 13.50 19.67 5.26
C GLY A 343 13.56 20.85 4.28
N VAL A 344 12.69 20.84 3.26
CA VAL A 344 12.59 21.98 2.34
C VAL A 344 12.14 23.25 3.06
N PRO A 345 12.48 24.43 2.54
CA PRO A 345 11.96 25.68 3.08
C PRO A 345 10.42 25.69 3.03
N VAL A 346 9.81 26.02 4.18
CA VAL A 346 8.38 26.26 4.32
C VAL A 346 8.19 27.73 4.70
N THR A 347 7.30 28.44 4.01
CA THR A 347 7.01 29.84 4.33
C THR A 347 6.26 29.96 5.66
N ALA A 348 6.15 31.17 6.19
CA ALA A 348 5.42 31.42 7.45
C ALA A 348 3.94 31.02 7.37
N ASN A 349 3.37 30.97 6.16
CA ASN A 349 1.99 30.57 5.90
C ASN A 349 1.85 29.21 5.21
N GLY A 350 2.91 28.38 5.24
CA GLY A 350 2.82 26.96 4.92
C GLY A 350 3.08 26.58 3.46
N GLN A 351 3.51 27.51 2.60
CA GLN A 351 3.88 27.18 1.22
C GLN A 351 5.23 26.45 1.19
N LEU A 352 5.36 25.45 0.31
CA LEU A 352 6.52 24.57 0.21
C LEU A 352 7.38 24.91 -1.02
N LEU A 353 8.68 25.09 -0.80
CA LEU A 353 9.64 25.22 -1.89
C LEU A 353 10.31 23.86 -2.15
N ASN A 354 9.68 23.03 -2.98
CA ASN A 354 10.11 21.66 -3.26
C ASN A 354 11.35 21.55 -4.16
N VAL A 355 11.86 22.65 -4.73
CA VAL A 355 13.13 22.66 -5.47
C VAL A 355 14.30 22.88 -4.50
N ASP A 356 15.36 22.06 -4.60
CA ASP A 356 16.57 22.20 -3.82
C ASP A 356 17.36 23.46 -4.21
N ILE A 357 17.07 24.60 -3.56
CA ILE A 357 17.77 25.86 -3.78
C ILE A 357 19.21 25.88 -3.24
N THR A 358 19.63 24.82 -2.54
CA THR A 358 21.02 24.66 -2.09
C THR A 358 21.88 23.90 -3.10
N SER A 359 21.25 23.30 -4.11
CA SER A 359 21.94 22.61 -5.18
C SER A 359 22.88 23.57 -5.93
N PRO A 360 24.13 23.18 -6.22
CA PRO A 360 25.05 24.00 -7.01
C PRO A 360 24.59 24.18 -8.47
N SER A 361 23.59 23.42 -8.91
CA SER A 361 22.97 23.53 -10.23
C SER A 361 21.78 24.50 -10.27
N THR A 362 21.40 25.07 -9.13
CA THR A 362 20.25 25.99 -9.04
C THR A 362 20.46 27.19 -9.94
N THR A 363 19.46 27.47 -10.77
CA THR A 363 19.38 28.66 -11.62
C THR A 363 17.99 29.25 -11.55
N TYR A 364 17.90 30.56 -11.73
CA TYR A 364 16.67 31.33 -11.76
C TYR A 364 16.42 31.78 -13.20
N PHE A 365 15.22 31.56 -13.71
CA PHE A 365 14.87 31.81 -15.11
C PHE A 365 15.08 33.28 -15.50
N ASN A 366 14.67 34.22 -14.64
CA ASN A 366 14.80 35.66 -14.88
C ASN A 366 16.10 36.25 -14.33
N GLY A 367 16.69 35.64 -13.29
CA GLY A 367 17.84 36.21 -12.57
C GLY A 367 19.17 35.48 -12.70
N GLY A 368 19.21 34.31 -13.34
CA GLY A 368 20.42 33.50 -13.49
C GLY A 368 20.89 32.92 -12.16
N ALA A 369 21.89 33.52 -11.52
CA ALA A 369 22.49 32.98 -10.28
C ALA A 369 21.73 33.36 -8.99
N ALA A 370 20.84 34.35 -9.06
CA ALA A 370 20.03 34.82 -7.93
C ALA A 370 18.63 35.21 -8.45
N PRO A 371 17.57 35.17 -7.61
CA PRO A 371 16.24 35.57 -8.04
C PRO A 371 16.23 37.07 -8.36
N SER A 372 15.67 37.46 -9.50
CA SER A 372 15.67 38.86 -9.96
C SER A 372 14.33 39.55 -9.76
N PHE A 373 13.20 38.81 -9.80
CA PHE A 373 11.82 39.33 -9.70
C PHE A 373 11.63 40.69 -10.41
N ALA A 374 12.29 40.88 -11.55
CA ALA A 374 12.27 42.11 -12.33
C ALA A 374 11.35 42.01 -13.56
N VAL A 375 11.02 40.78 -13.95
CA VAL A 375 10.16 40.49 -15.10
C VAL A 375 8.71 40.37 -14.61
N LEU A 376 7.83 41.15 -15.22
CA LEU A 376 6.39 41.10 -14.92
C LEU A 376 5.76 39.91 -15.64
N PHE A 377 4.88 39.20 -14.95
CA PHE A 377 4.16 38.06 -15.50
C PHE A 377 3.21 38.55 -16.60
N PRO A 378 3.40 38.16 -17.86
CA PRO A 378 2.74 38.85 -18.97
C PRO A 378 1.28 38.44 -19.14
N PHE A 379 1.00 37.14 -19.05
CA PHE A 379 -0.29 36.45 -19.17
C PHE A 379 0.00 34.94 -19.08
N SER A 380 -1.00 34.06 -19.10
CA SER A 380 -0.75 32.60 -19.14
C SER A 380 -0.09 32.17 -20.46
N PHE A 381 1.06 31.51 -20.40
CA PHE A 381 1.80 31.10 -21.60
C PHE A 381 2.29 29.65 -21.49
N ILE A 382 2.61 29.06 -22.65
CA ILE A 382 3.20 27.73 -22.75
C ILE A 382 4.56 27.89 -23.42
N ALA A 383 5.61 27.41 -22.77
CA ALA A 383 6.96 27.37 -23.34
C ALA A 383 7.27 25.94 -23.79
N PRO A 384 7.65 25.72 -25.06
CA PRO A 384 8.22 24.44 -25.45
C PRO A 384 9.60 24.28 -24.81
N TRP A 385 9.94 23.06 -24.39
CA TRP A 385 11.28 22.71 -23.95
C TRP A 385 11.74 21.45 -24.66
N THR A 386 13.05 21.31 -24.84
CA THR A 386 13.64 20.13 -25.47
C THR A 386 14.49 19.40 -24.44
N ALA A 387 14.17 18.13 -24.22
CA ALA A 387 14.93 17.26 -23.35
C ALA A 387 16.39 17.19 -23.84
N PRO A 388 17.39 17.36 -22.95
CA PRO A 388 18.78 17.29 -23.35
C PRO A 388 19.14 15.91 -23.91
N ALA A 389 20.27 15.85 -24.62
CA ALA A 389 20.78 14.61 -25.21
C ALA A 389 21.36 13.63 -24.18
N THR A 390 21.43 14.04 -22.91
CA THR A 390 21.94 13.24 -21.80
C THR A 390 20.84 13.06 -20.76
N PRO A 391 20.69 11.86 -20.17
CA PRO A 391 19.76 11.64 -19.08
C PRO A 391 20.00 12.62 -17.93
N VAL A 392 18.93 13.21 -17.42
CA VAL A 392 18.97 14.18 -16.33
C VAL A 392 17.60 14.29 -15.66
N THR A 393 17.60 14.56 -14.36
CA THR A 393 16.41 14.96 -13.62
C THR A 393 16.46 16.47 -13.40
N ILE A 394 15.35 17.15 -13.72
CA ILE A 394 15.22 18.60 -13.62
C ILE A 394 14.01 18.91 -12.76
N ALA A 395 14.19 19.60 -11.64
CA ALA A 395 13.10 20.14 -10.84
C ALA A 395 12.92 21.63 -11.13
N LEU A 396 11.68 22.10 -11.20
CA LEU A 396 11.31 23.51 -11.39
C LEU A 396 10.08 23.90 -10.58
N GLN A 397 10.05 25.14 -10.12
CA GLN A 397 8.92 25.71 -9.38
C GLN A 397 8.86 27.21 -9.61
N MET A 398 7.66 27.77 -9.71
CA MET A 398 7.43 29.19 -9.96
C MET A 398 6.97 29.88 -8.68
N ALA A 399 7.37 31.14 -8.53
CA ALA A 399 6.80 32.04 -7.54
C ALA A 399 6.31 33.33 -8.23
N ASN A 400 5.09 33.76 -7.89
CA ASN A 400 4.50 35.00 -8.37
C ASN A 400 4.23 35.92 -7.19
N PHE A 401 4.57 37.21 -7.32
CA PHE A 401 4.12 38.21 -6.35
C PHE A 401 2.60 38.22 -6.27
N ASP A 402 2.11 38.14 -5.05
CA ASP A 402 0.69 38.09 -4.73
C ASP A 402 0.44 38.96 -3.48
N PRO A 403 -0.05 40.19 -3.66
CA PRO A 403 -0.33 41.08 -2.53
C PRO A 403 -1.52 40.62 -1.68
N THR A 404 -2.29 39.63 -2.13
CA THR A 404 -3.43 39.06 -1.39
C THR A 404 -3.02 37.85 -0.55
N HIS A 405 -1.94 37.15 -0.92
CA HIS A 405 -1.39 36.07 -0.13
C HIS A 405 -0.63 36.61 1.09
N PRO A 406 -0.78 36.05 2.31
CA PRO A 406 -0.11 36.56 3.51
C PRO A 406 1.43 36.56 3.46
N ASP A 407 2.05 35.73 2.61
CA ASP A 407 3.51 35.77 2.37
C ASP A 407 3.94 36.87 1.39
N GLY A 408 3.01 37.56 0.72
CA GLY A 408 3.28 38.53 -0.34
C GLY A 408 3.62 37.92 -1.71
N PHE A 409 3.63 36.59 -1.80
CA PHE A 409 3.79 35.81 -3.02
C PHE A 409 3.09 34.46 -2.88
N ALA A 410 2.77 33.87 -4.03
CA ALA A 410 2.24 32.51 -4.18
C ALA A 410 3.29 31.63 -4.88
N ILE A 411 3.42 30.37 -4.47
CA ILE A 411 4.30 29.37 -5.07
C ILE A 411 3.44 28.35 -5.85
N SER A 412 3.87 27.97 -7.04
CA SER A 412 3.25 26.88 -7.81
C SER A 412 3.58 25.52 -7.21
N GLN A 413 2.95 24.45 -7.72
CA GLN A 413 3.48 23.11 -7.47
C GLN A 413 4.93 22.98 -7.95
N GLY A 414 5.69 22.09 -7.30
CA GLY A 414 6.96 21.61 -7.85
C GLY A 414 6.72 20.67 -9.03
N CYS A 415 7.46 20.86 -10.12
CA CYS A 415 7.45 19.99 -11.29
C CYS A 415 8.82 19.33 -11.49
N GLN A 416 8.84 18.06 -11.88
CA GLN A 416 10.04 17.30 -12.19
C GLN A 416 9.95 16.75 -13.62
N ALA A 417 11.03 16.88 -14.39
CA ALA A 417 11.21 16.22 -15.66
C ALA A 417 12.34 15.18 -15.55
N ASP A 418 11.99 13.90 -15.70
CA ASP A 418 12.94 12.79 -15.76
C ASP A 418 13.22 12.44 -17.21
N VAL A 419 14.43 12.82 -17.66
CA VAL A 419 14.90 12.57 -19.02
C VAL A 419 15.75 11.31 -19.02
N GLN A 420 15.33 10.30 -19.79
CA GLN A 420 15.97 8.97 -19.85
C GLN A 420 16.38 8.56 -21.26
#